data_AF-A0A0L0UT34-F1
#
_entry.id   AF-A0A0L0UT34-F1
#
_cell.length_a   1.000
_cell.length_b   1.000
_cell.length_c   1.000
_cell.angle_alpha   90.00
_cell.angle_beta   90.00
_cell.angle_gamma   90.00
#
_symmetry.space_group_name_H-M   'P 1'
#
loop_
_entity.id
_entity.type
_entity.pdbx_description
1 polymer ?
#
loop_
_entity_poly.entity_id
_entity_poly.type
_entity_poly.pdbx_seq_one_letter_code
_entity_poly.pdbx_strand_id
1 'polypeptide(L)'
;MSTAPASTTDQPEQPKTTAPSPPSPLPAQTVFDGVTNALLLSSVGFLLGALFVALTTDYALLYTNAPTTADAYLAAEQAYMTLWTSPLAVKAIFHLLLLLPILTLSLKVSRYTEAAIYFDGLSLGMILLVLGLYTGSTIPNLRKLAHSPSTQTLIDLVKNSTNLKIPTDFDPLSPTSIFNQFLVLLSHPASMLLKPKKAAQNEEEFKKSLELNPIDQDNRQELLSVTAAGHSIAIFLLIGIIILQIGKVYAEVEDARLKAKFELEESQQVDQDRKDQ
;
A
#
# COMPACT_ATOMS: atom_id res chain seq x y z
N MET A 1 57.98 45.35 -38.23
CA MET A 1 59.15 45.10 -37.36
C MET A 1 58.64 45.13 -35.92
N SER A 2 58.34 43.98 -35.31
CA SER A 2 59.25 43.15 -34.48
C SER A 2 59.71 43.97 -33.25
N THR A 3 59.43 43.64 -31.99
CA THR A 3 59.57 42.35 -31.27
C THR A 3 58.81 42.38 -29.92
N ALA A 4 58.35 41.23 -29.42
CA ALA A 4 57.97 40.99 -27.99
C ALA A 4 59.23 40.73 -27.11
N PRO A 5 59.20 40.66 -25.74
CA PRO A 5 58.54 39.55 -24.99
C PRO A 5 58.01 39.82 -23.54
N ALA A 6 57.14 38.89 -23.08
CA ALA A 6 56.85 38.29 -21.75
C ALA A 6 56.91 39.08 -20.39
N SER A 7 55.85 38.98 -19.56
CA SER A 7 55.78 38.14 -18.33
C SER A 7 54.72 38.59 -17.27
N THR A 8 53.91 37.62 -16.82
CA THR A 8 53.28 37.37 -15.48
C THR A 8 52.71 38.49 -14.61
N THR A 9 51.44 38.32 -14.18
CA THR A 9 51.04 38.49 -12.76
C THR A 9 49.84 37.58 -12.44
N ASP A 10 50.12 36.36 -11.97
CA ASP A 10 49.15 35.58 -11.19
C ASP A 10 49.07 36.19 -9.79
N GLN A 11 47.89 36.62 -9.37
CA GLN A 11 47.62 36.88 -7.95
C GLN A 11 47.22 35.57 -7.27
N PRO A 12 47.79 35.22 -6.10
CA PRO A 12 47.32 34.08 -5.32
C PRO A 12 45.96 34.40 -4.68
N GLU A 13 44.93 33.63 -5.02
CA GLU A 13 43.67 33.58 -4.26
C GLU A 13 43.95 33.16 -2.81
N GLN A 14 43.53 33.97 -1.85
CA GLN A 14 43.53 33.60 -0.44
C GLN A 14 42.54 32.45 -0.18
N PRO A 15 42.90 31.42 0.62
CA PRO A 15 41.95 30.41 1.06
C PRO A 15 40.97 31.03 2.05
N LYS A 16 39.66 30.99 1.75
CA LYS A 16 38.61 31.23 2.74
C LYS A 16 38.64 30.09 3.78
N THR A 17 39.36 30.30 4.88
CA THR A 17 39.27 29.48 6.09
C THR A 17 37.89 29.67 6.72
N THR A 18 36.96 28.80 6.33
CA THR A 18 35.68 28.65 7.03
C THR A 18 35.94 27.67 8.16
N ALA A 19 35.78 28.11 9.42
CA ALA A 19 36.00 27.26 10.60
C ALA A 19 35.15 25.97 10.53
N PRO A 20 35.58 24.86 11.17
CA PRO A 20 34.79 23.64 11.22
C PRO A 20 33.48 23.93 11.96
N SER A 21 32.35 23.71 11.28
CA SER A 21 31.04 23.74 11.93
C SER A 21 30.99 22.70 13.05
N PRO A 22 30.32 22.98 14.19
CA PRO A 22 30.19 22.01 15.27
C PRO A 22 29.55 20.71 14.76
N PRO A 23 29.88 19.55 15.36
CA PRO A 23 29.34 18.26 14.95
C PRO A 23 27.81 18.34 14.95
N SER A 24 27.22 18.07 13.79
CA SER A 24 25.76 18.06 13.70
C SER A 24 25.24 16.91 14.57
N PRO A 25 24.22 17.13 15.42
CA PRO A 25 23.63 16.01 16.13
C PRO A 25 23.16 14.99 15.09
N LEU A 26 23.38 13.69 15.39
CA LEU A 26 22.81 12.57 14.61
C LEU A 26 21.37 12.95 14.24
N PRO A 27 20.92 12.69 12.99
CA PRO A 27 19.57 13.03 12.57
C PRO A 27 18.60 12.38 13.55
N ALA A 28 18.08 13.17 14.48
CA ALA A 28 17.03 12.73 15.36
C ALA A 28 15.86 12.48 14.42
N GLN A 29 15.43 11.21 14.30
CA GLN A 29 14.19 10.91 13.61
C GLN A 29 13.16 11.90 14.09
N THR A 30 12.63 12.70 13.17
CA THR A 30 11.69 13.72 13.57
C THR A 30 10.46 13.00 14.14
N VAL A 31 9.75 13.61 15.08
CA VAL A 31 8.49 13.03 15.58
C VAL A 31 7.56 12.65 14.40
N PHE A 32 7.61 13.43 13.32
CA PHE A 32 6.93 13.16 12.07
C PHE A 32 7.36 11.84 11.39
N ASP A 33 8.65 11.50 11.39
CA ASP A 33 9.16 10.23 10.85
C ASP A 33 8.66 9.03 11.65
N GLY A 34 8.66 9.16 12.98
CA GLY A 34 8.09 8.15 13.88
C GLY A 34 6.59 7.93 13.63
N VAL A 35 5.82 9.02 13.53
CA VAL A 35 4.37 8.96 13.28
C VAL A 35 4.05 8.36 11.91
N THR A 36 4.74 8.79 10.85
CA THR A 36 4.51 8.27 9.49
C THR A 36 4.88 6.78 9.39
N ASN A 37 5.98 6.36 10.02
CA ASN A 37 6.35 4.95 10.08
C ASN A 37 5.32 4.10 10.86
N ALA A 38 4.86 4.59 12.01
CA ALA A 38 3.85 3.90 12.79
C ALA A 38 2.51 3.78 12.04
N LEU A 39 2.10 4.84 11.34
CA LEU A 39 0.87 4.85 10.54
C LEU A 39 0.97 3.89 9.35
N LEU A 40 2.10 3.88 8.65
CA LEU A 40 2.37 2.94 7.56
C LEU A 40 2.35 1.49 8.07
N LEU A 41 3.10 1.20 9.13
CA LEU A 41 3.28 -0.18 9.61
C LEU A 41 2.01 -0.73 10.27
N SER A 42 1.24 0.10 10.97
CA SER A 42 -0.06 -0.32 11.53
C SER A 42 -1.06 -0.68 10.43
N SER A 43 -1.11 0.12 9.36
CA SER A 43 -1.97 -0.15 8.20
C SER A 43 -1.56 -1.41 7.45
N VAL A 44 -0.26 -1.55 7.13
CA VAL A 44 0.28 -2.75 6.49
C VAL A 44 0.07 -3.99 7.36
N GLY A 45 0.27 -3.87 8.67
CA GLY A 45 0.04 -4.95 9.63
C GLY A 45 -1.42 -5.39 9.70
N PHE A 46 -2.37 -4.45 9.66
CA PHE A 46 -3.80 -4.78 9.57
C PHE A 46 -4.14 -5.53 8.27
N LEU A 47 -3.68 -5.02 7.11
CA LEU A 47 -3.93 -5.67 5.82
C LEU A 47 -3.34 -7.08 5.79
N LEU A 48 -2.12 -7.24 6.32
CA LEU A 48 -1.45 -8.53 6.44
C LEU A 48 -2.25 -9.48 7.34
N GLY A 49 -2.75 -9.00 8.49
CA GLY A 49 -3.63 -9.77 9.38
C GLY A 49 -4.91 -10.24 8.68
N ALA A 50 -5.58 -9.37 7.93
CA ALA A 50 -6.76 -9.73 7.16
C ALA A 50 -6.46 -10.82 6.11
N LEU A 51 -5.32 -10.71 5.41
CA LEU A 51 -4.88 -11.72 4.45
C LEU A 51 -4.47 -13.04 5.13
N PHE A 52 -3.90 -13.00 6.34
CA PHE A 52 -3.61 -14.22 7.11
C PHE A 52 -4.88 -14.95 7.56
N VAL A 53 -5.95 -14.22 7.87
CA VAL A 53 -7.27 -14.84 8.11
C VAL A 53 -7.77 -15.53 6.84
N ALA A 54 -7.67 -14.88 5.68
CA ALA A 54 -8.02 -15.51 4.39
C ALA A 54 -7.13 -16.74 4.10
N LEU A 55 -5.84 -16.66 4.42
CA LEU A 55 -4.87 -17.74 4.22
C LEU A 55 -5.29 -19.05 4.92
N THR A 56 -5.99 -18.97 6.06
CA THR A 56 -6.49 -20.18 6.76
C THR A 56 -7.40 -21.03 5.88
N THR A 57 -8.13 -20.40 4.97
CA THR A 57 -9.03 -21.09 4.04
C THR A 57 -8.35 -21.32 2.70
N ASP A 58 -7.55 -20.36 2.23
CA ASP A 58 -6.78 -20.46 0.97
C ASP A 58 -5.73 -21.59 1.00
N TYR A 59 -5.28 -21.97 2.20
CA TYR A 59 -4.31 -23.05 2.38
C TYR A 59 -4.75 -24.35 1.72
N ALA A 60 -6.02 -24.72 1.90
CA ALA A 60 -6.59 -25.95 1.34
C ALA A 60 -6.76 -25.90 -0.19
N LEU A 61 -6.75 -24.71 -0.79
CA LEU A 61 -6.87 -24.53 -2.24
C LEU A 61 -5.52 -24.58 -2.96
N LEU A 62 -4.46 -24.07 -2.32
CA LEU A 62 -3.19 -23.80 -3.00
C LEU A 62 -1.99 -24.59 -2.46
N TYR A 63 -2.00 -24.99 -1.19
CA TYR A 63 -0.81 -25.48 -0.50
C TYR A 63 -0.92 -26.95 -0.07
N THR A 64 -1.93 -27.68 -0.55
CA THR A 64 -2.09 -29.11 -0.33
C THR A 64 -1.59 -29.92 -1.52
N ASN A 65 -0.90 -31.04 -1.23
CA ASN A 65 -0.44 -31.97 -2.28
C ASN A 65 -1.53 -32.92 -2.77
N ALA A 66 -2.63 -33.06 -2.02
CA ALA A 66 -3.79 -33.83 -2.43
C ALA A 66 -4.67 -33.01 -3.40
N PRO A 67 -5.44 -33.66 -4.29
CA PRO A 67 -6.43 -32.97 -5.10
C PRO A 67 -7.39 -32.14 -4.23
N THR A 68 -7.63 -30.89 -4.63
CA THR A 68 -8.51 -29.97 -3.89
C THR A 68 -9.92 -30.55 -3.81
N THR A 69 -10.46 -30.66 -2.60
CA THR A 69 -11.79 -31.24 -2.38
C THR A 69 -12.89 -30.22 -2.65
N ALA A 70 -14.09 -30.72 -2.98
CA ALA A 70 -15.27 -29.85 -3.14
C ALA A 70 -15.58 -29.06 -1.84
N ASP A 71 -15.35 -29.68 -0.69
CA ASP A 71 -15.54 -29.03 0.63
C ASP A 71 -14.57 -27.86 0.84
N ALA A 72 -13.33 -27.96 0.35
CA ALA A 72 -12.36 -26.88 0.44
C ALA A 72 -12.80 -25.65 -0.37
N TYR A 73 -13.29 -25.86 -1.61
CA TYR A 73 -13.85 -24.79 -2.43
C TYR A 73 -15.09 -24.16 -1.78
N LEU A 74 -15.97 -24.98 -1.19
CA LEU A 74 -17.15 -24.48 -0.50
C LEU A 74 -16.77 -23.64 0.74
N ALA A 75 -15.78 -24.08 1.52
CA ALA A 75 -15.28 -23.33 2.67
C ALA A 75 -14.68 -21.97 2.24
N ALA A 76 -13.91 -21.95 1.16
CA ALA A 76 -13.36 -20.71 0.58
C ALA A 76 -14.46 -19.74 0.14
N GLU A 77 -15.47 -20.24 -0.58
CA GLU A 77 -16.60 -19.41 -1.01
C GLU A 77 -17.38 -18.84 0.18
N GLN A 78 -17.61 -19.63 1.23
CA GLN A 78 -18.24 -19.18 2.47
C GLN A 78 -17.44 -18.08 3.18
N ALA A 79 -16.13 -18.26 3.32
CA ALA A 79 -15.26 -17.24 3.91
C ALA A 79 -15.29 -15.93 3.11
N TYR A 80 -15.18 -16.01 1.78
CA TYR A 80 -15.19 -14.83 0.92
C TYR A 80 -16.55 -14.13 0.88
N MET A 81 -17.66 -14.87 0.87
CA MET A 81 -19.00 -14.27 0.91
C MET A 81 -19.30 -13.61 2.26
N THR A 82 -18.75 -14.15 3.34
CA THR A 82 -18.83 -13.50 4.66
C THR A 82 -18.11 -12.15 4.64
N LEU A 83 -16.91 -12.08 4.05
CA LEU A 83 -16.18 -10.82 3.86
C LEU A 83 -16.91 -9.86 2.91
N TRP A 84 -17.47 -10.37 1.81
CA TRP A 84 -18.23 -9.60 0.82
C TRP A 84 -19.49 -8.96 1.41
N THR A 85 -20.18 -9.66 2.31
CA THR A 85 -21.42 -9.20 2.96
C THR A 85 -21.17 -8.45 4.29
N SER A 86 -19.91 -8.11 4.58
CA SER A 86 -19.53 -7.35 5.78
C SER A 86 -20.21 -5.97 5.87
N PRO A 87 -20.43 -5.44 7.09
CA PRO A 87 -21.04 -4.13 7.30
C PRO A 87 -20.31 -3.00 6.57
N LEU A 88 -21.07 -1.95 6.17
CA LEU A 88 -20.56 -0.79 5.44
C LEU A 88 -19.31 -0.18 6.10
N ALA A 89 -19.33 -0.02 7.43
CA ALA A 89 -18.22 0.54 8.19
C ALA A 89 -16.95 -0.32 8.08
N VAL A 90 -17.08 -1.65 8.08
CA VAL A 90 -15.94 -2.57 7.96
C VAL A 90 -15.27 -2.42 6.58
N LYS A 91 -16.08 -2.37 5.52
CA LYS A 91 -15.59 -2.11 4.16
C LYS A 91 -14.92 -0.75 4.05
N ALA A 92 -15.51 0.30 4.63
CA ALA A 92 -14.94 1.65 4.60
C ALA A 92 -13.58 1.71 5.31
N ILE A 93 -13.47 1.12 6.51
CA ILE A 93 -12.22 1.04 7.27
C ILE A 93 -11.16 0.23 6.51
N PHE A 94 -11.54 -0.89 5.90
CA PHE A 94 -10.62 -1.68 5.08
C PHE A 94 -10.05 -0.87 3.92
N HIS A 95 -10.88 -0.17 3.15
CA HIS A 95 -10.41 0.68 2.04
C HIS A 95 -9.57 1.85 2.55
N LEU A 96 -9.93 2.46 3.68
CA LEU A 96 -9.12 3.50 4.31
C LEU A 96 -7.71 2.98 4.61
N LEU A 97 -7.61 1.80 5.24
CA LEU A 97 -6.33 1.16 5.57
C LEU A 97 -5.60 0.61 4.33
N LEU A 98 -6.31 0.41 3.21
CA LEU A 98 -5.69 0.08 1.92
C LEU A 98 -5.07 1.32 1.24
N LEU A 99 -5.71 2.49 1.37
CA LEU A 99 -5.24 3.74 0.78
C LEU A 99 -4.18 4.45 1.63
N LEU A 100 -4.19 4.25 2.95
CA LEU A 100 -3.30 4.92 3.88
C LEU A 100 -1.79 4.70 3.61
N PRO A 101 -1.32 3.47 3.28
CA PRO A 101 0.09 3.26 2.93
C PRO A 101 0.49 4.01 1.66
N ILE A 102 -0.42 4.13 0.67
CA ILE A 102 -0.16 4.86 -0.59
C ILE A 102 0.07 6.34 -0.29
N LEU A 103 -0.80 6.95 0.52
CA LEU A 103 -0.66 8.35 0.93
C LEU A 103 0.62 8.57 1.73
N THR A 104 0.88 7.71 2.72
CA THR A 104 2.05 7.83 3.59
C THR A 104 3.35 7.68 2.82
N LEU A 105 3.45 6.68 1.94
CA LEU A 105 4.64 6.45 1.10
C LEU A 105 4.84 7.57 0.08
N SER A 106 3.77 8.10 -0.51
CA SER A 106 3.87 9.24 -1.44
C SER A 106 4.45 10.49 -0.76
N LEU A 107 4.02 10.78 0.48
CA LEU A 107 4.60 11.86 1.28
C LEU A 107 6.07 11.58 1.61
N LYS A 108 6.43 10.35 1.97
CA LYS A 108 7.82 9.99 2.27
C LYS A 108 8.73 10.09 1.03
N VAL A 109 8.28 9.59 -0.12
CA VAL A 109 9.02 9.65 -1.40
C VAL A 109 9.26 11.11 -1.84
N SER A 110 8.34 12.03 -1.53
CA SER A 110 8.48 13.45 -1.88
C SER A 110 9.67 14.16 -1.24
N ARG A 111 10.37 13.52 -0.29
CA ARG A 111 11.61 14.05 0.30
C ARG A 111 12.83 13.88 -0.59
N TYR A 112 12.75 13.09 -1.67
CA TYR A 112 13.80 12.92 -2.68
C TYR A 112 15.20 12.57 -2.13
N THR A 113 15.30 11.94 -0.96
CA THR A 113 16.57 11.36 -0.50
C THR A 113 16.82 10.04 -1.21
N GLU A 114 18.08 9.61 -1.34
CA GLU A 114 18.42 8.32 -1.96
C GLU A 114 17.66 7.16 -1.28
N ALA A 115 17.68 7.12 0.05
CA ALA A 115 16.92 6.14 0.82
C ALA A 115 15.39 6.23 0.58
N ALA A 116 14.82 7.42 0.45
CA ALA A 116 13.39 7.57 0.17
C ALA A 116 13.03 7.07 -1.24
N ILE A 117 13.84 7.37 -2.25
CA ILE A 117 13.58 6.93 -3.64
C ILE A 117 13.64 5.41 -3.74
N TYR A 118 14.66 4.77 -3.15
CA TYR A 118 14.83 3.32 -3.28
C TYR A 118 13.90 2.52 -2.36
N PHE A 119 13.86 2.84 -1.06
CA PHE A 119 13.08 2.05 -0.11
C PHE A 119 11.59 2.42 -0.12
N ASP A 120 11.26 3.71 -0.05
CA ASP A 120 9.84 4.14 -0.05
C ASP A 120 9.25 4.09 -1.46
N GLY A 121 10.02 4.38 -2.51
CA GLY A 121 9.55 4.29 -3.89
C GLY A 121 9.24 2.85 -4.31
N LEU A 122 10.10 1.88 -3.96
CA LEU A 122 9.80 0.47 -4.19
C LEU A 122 8.62 -0.01 -3.35
N SER A 123 8.54 0.42 -2.08
CA SER A 123 7.38 0.12 -1.22
C SER A 123 6.08 0.68 -1.82
N LEU A 124 6.12 1.87 -2.43
CA LEU A 124 4.98 2.48 -3.11
C LEU A 124 4.55 1.64 -4.32
N GLY A 125 5.51 1.17 -5.12
CA GLY A 125 5.25 0.23 -6.21
C GLY A 125 4.58 -1.06 -5.72
N MET A 126 5.07 -1.64 -4.62
CA MET A 126 4.50 -2.86 -4.03
C MET A 126 3.05 -2.67 -3.56
N ILE A 127 2.73 -1.58 -2.84
CA ILE A 127 1.34 -1.34 -2.42
C ILE A 127 0.42 -1.03 -3.60
N LEU A 128 0.91 -0.37 -4.65
CA LEU A 128 0.13 -0.19 -5.89
C LEU A 128 -0.17 -1.52 -6.58
N LEU A 129 0.75 -2.48 -6.53
CA LEU A 129 0.52 -3.83 -7.03
C LEU A 129 -0.52 -4.57 -6.17
N VAL A 130 -0.47 -4.44 -4.84
CA VAL A 130 -1.52 -4.96 -3.93
C VAL A 130 -2.88 -4.34 -4.26
N LEU A 131 -2.95 -3.03 -4.50
CA LEU A 131 -4.18 -2.36 -4.94
C LEU A 131 -4.67 -2.91 -6.29
N GLY A 132 -3.76 -3.18 -7.22
CA GLY A 132 -4.06 -3.81 -8.51
C GLY A 132 -4.64 -5.21 -8.37
N LEU A 133 -4.08 -6.05 -7.50
CA LEU A 133 -4.62 -7.39 -7.19
C LEU A 133 -6.00 -7.29 -6.54
N TYR A 134 -6.18 -6.36 -5.60
CA TYR A 134 -7.47 -6.16 -4.94
C TYR A 134 -8.57 -5.73 -5.92
N THR A 135 -8.30 -4.69 -6.72
CA THR A 135 -9.28 -4.11 -7.65
C THR A 135 -9.47 -4.94 -8.92
N GLY A 136 -8.43 -5.62 -9.39
CA GLY A 136 -8.42 -6.38 -10.64
C GLY A 136 -8.68 -7.87 -10.50
N SER A 137 -8.49 -8.47 -9.32
CA SER A 137 -8.74 -9.90 -9.07
C SER A 137 -9.80 -10.09 -7.99
N THR A 138 -9.54 -9.68 -6.75
CA THR A 138 -10.41 -9.99 -5.60
C THR A 138 -11.82 -9.45 -5.79
N ILE A 139 -11.98 -8.15 -6.05
CA ILE A 139 -13.32 -7.55 -6.22
C ILE A 139 -14.12 -8.15 -7.39
N PRO A 140 -13.60 -8.23 -8.62
CA PRO A 140 -14.38 -8.78 -9.74
C PRO A 140 -14.71 -10.26 -9.56
N ASN A 141 -13.80 -11.07 -9.01
CA ASN A 141 -14.06 -12.50 -8.77
C ASN A 141 -15.13 -12.70 -7.70
N LEU A 142 -15.04 -11.98 -6.57
CA LEU A 142 -16.07 -12.03 -5.53
C LEU A 142 -17.42 -11.51 -6.03
N ARG A 143 -17.43 -10.48 -6.89
CA ARG A 143 -18.67 -9.98 -7.50
C ARG A 143 -19.34 -11.03 -8.38
N LYS A 144 -18.57 -11.77 -9.18
CA LYS A 144 -19.07 -12.90 -9.98
C LYS A 144 -19.66 -14.00 -9.09
N LEU A 145 -18.93 -14.40 -8.05
CA LEU A 145 -19.39 -15.42 -7.09
C LEU A 145 -20.66 -14.98 -6.34
N ALA A 146 -20.73 -13.72 -5.92
CA ALA A 146 -21.89 -13.18 -5.22
C ALA A 146 -23.14 -13.08 -6.10
N HIS A 147 -22.98 -12.94 -7.42
CA HIS A 147 -24.10 -12.93 -8.36
C HIS A 147 -24.78 -14.32 -8.45
N SER A 148 -23.97 -15.37 -8.46
CA SER A 148 -24.44 -16.76 -8.54
C SER A 148 -23.81 -17.63 -7.45
N PRO A 149 -24.22 -17.53 -6.17
CA PRO A 149 -23.64 -18.33 -5.09
C PRO A 149 -23.94 -19.84 -5.24
N SER A 150 -23.01 -20.70 -4.81
CA SER A 150 -23.11 -22.16 -5.06
C SER A 150 -24.15 -22.91 -4.24
N THR A 151 -24.54 -22.41 -3.06
CA THR A 151 -25.44 -23.11 -2.13
C THR A 151 -26.57 -22.21 -1.67
N GLN A 152 -27.69 -22.82 -1.25
CA GLN A 152 -28.86 -22.07 -0.76
C GLN A 152 -28.52 -21.18 0.43
N THR A 153 -27.69 -21.65 1.36
CA THR A 153 -27.22 -20.85 2.51
C THR A 153 -26.49 -19.58 2.06
N LEU A 154 -25.66 -19.66 1.02
CA LEU A 154 -24.96 -18.51 0.47
C LEU A 154 -25.88 -17.57 -0.29
N ILE A 155 -26.86 -18.12 -1.01
CA ILE A 155 -27.92 -17.34 -1.67
C ILE A 155 -28.66 -16.52 -0.62
N ASP A 156 -29.06 -17.13 0.49
CA ASP A 156 -29.77 -16.46 1.58
C ASP A 156 -28.88 -15.42 2.25
N LEU A 157 -27.59 -15.72 2.48
CA LEU A 157 -26.61 -14.78 3.03
C LEU A 157 -26.49 -13.52 2.17
N VAL A 158 -26.31 -13.68 0.85
CA VAL A 158 -26.10 -12.55 -0.06
C VAL A 158 -27.39 -11.74 -0.26
N LYS A 159 -28.53 -12.41 -0.50
CA LYS A 159 -29.81 -11.73 -0.77
C LYS A 159 -30.37 -11.00 0.45
N ASN A 160 -30.20 -11.57 1.65
CA ASN A 160 -30.72 -10.97 2.87
C ASN A 160 -29.75 -9.99 3.52
N SER A 161 -28.53 -9.83 2.98
CA SER A 161 -27.55 -8.90 3.52
C SER A 161 -28.02 -7.45 3.35
N THR A 162 -28.40 -6.80 4.46
CA THR A 162 -28.68 -5.36 4.50
C THR A 162 -27.43 -4.52 4.19
N ASN A 163 -26.24 -5.09 4.39
CA ASN A 163 -24.95 -4.42 4.22
C ASN A 163 -24.57 -4.19 2.75
N LEU A 164 -25.26 -4.86 1.82
CA LEU A 164 -25.06 -4.67 0.39
C LEU A 164 -25.99 -3.57 -0.18
N LYS A 165 -26.97 -3.12 0.60
CA LYS A 165 -27.83 -1.99 0.23
C LYS A 165 -27.08 -0.68 0.53
N ILE A 166 -26.85 0.12 -0.50
CA ILE A 166 -26.24 1.45 -0.35
C ILE A 166 -27.29 2.38 0.26
N PRO A 167 -27.03 3.01 1.41
CA PRO A 167 -27.95 4.01 1.93
C PRO A 167 -28.00 5.21 0.98
N THR A 168 -29.20 5.64 0.58
CA THR A 168 -29.41 6.77 -0.35
C THR A 168 -30.05 7.98 0.31
N ASP A 169 -30.62 7.79 1.49
CA ASP A 169 -31.44 8.79 2.17
C ASP A 169 -30.57 9.60 3.13
N PHE A 170 -29.76 10.49 2.58
CA PHE A 170 -28.93 11.40 3.36
C PHE A 170 -29.57 12.78 3.41
N ASP A 171 -29.92 13.25 4.61
CA ASP A 171 -30.36 14.63 4.82
C ASP A 171 -29.19 15.58 4.49
N PRO A 172 -29.26 16.40 3.44
CA PRO A 172 -28.13 17.20 2.98
C PRO A 172 -27.68 18.29 3.97
N LEU A 173 -28.49 18.61 4.99
CA LEU A 173 -28.23 19.68 5.94
C LEU A 173 -27.74 19.18 7.31
N SER A 174 -27.65 17.86 7.53
CA SER A 174 -27.22 17.31 8.82
C SER A 174 -25.69 17.11 8.90
N PRO A 175 -25.05 17.40 10.05
CA PRO A 175 -23.63 17.08 10.26
C PRO A 175 -23.34 15.56 10.18
N THR A 176 -24.32 14.71 10.49
CA THR A 176 -24.18 13.24 10.38
C THR A 176 -24.18 12.75 8.94
N SER A 177 -24.73 13.55 8.01
CA SER A 177 -24.75 13.28 6.57
C SER A 177 -23.35 13.26 5.96
N ILE A 178 -22.46 14.16 6.36
CA ILE A 178 -21.08 14.26 5.83
C ILE A 178 -20.30 12.98 6.16
N PHE A 179 -20.40 12.51 7.40
CA PHE A 179 -19.73 11.28 7.82
C PHE A 179 -20.29 10.06 7.09
N ASN A 180 -21.62 9.97 6.94
CA ASN A 180 -22.25 8.87 6.23
C ASN A 180 -21.91 8.86 4.73
N GLN A 181 -21.87 10.02 4.07
CA GLN A 181 -21.42 10.16 2.69
C GLN A 181 -19.95 9.74 2.54
N PHE A 182 -19.10 10.10 3.49
CA PHE A 182 -17.70 9.67 3.51
C PHE A 182 -17.56 8.14 3.66
N LEU A 183 -18.36 7.52 4.53
CA LEU A 183 -18.40 6.06 4.67
C LEU A 183 -18.88 5.38 3.38
N VAL A 184 -19.90 5.93 2.72
CA VAL A 184 -20.36 5.42 1.42
C VAL A 184 -19.30 5.60 0.34
N LEU A 185 -18.63 6.75 0.29
CA LEU A 185 -17.52 7.00 -0.64
C LEU A 185 -16.40 5.98 -0.45
N LEU A 186 -15.99 5.70 0.78
CA LEU A 186 -14.93 4.74 1.07
C LEU A 186 -15.35 3.29 0.76
N SER A 187 -16.61 2.92 1.04
CA SER A 187 -17.06 1.54 0.82
C SER A 187 -17.50 1.25 -0.62
N HIS A 188 -18.11 2.21 -1.29
CA HIS A 188 -18.67 2.07 -2.64
C HIS A 188 -18.21 3.26 -3.51
N PRO A 189 -16.90 3.41 -3.77
CA PRO A 189 -16.37 4.59 -4.45
C PRO A 189 -16.98 4.77 -5.85
N ALA A 190 -17.32 3.66 -6.52
CA ALA A 190 -17.94 3.69 -7.83
C ALA A 190 -19.33 4.35 -7.83
N SER A 191 -20.13 4.24 -6.76
CA SER A 191 -21.46 4.85 -6.73
C SER A 191 -21.42 6.36 -6.58
N MET A 192 -20.35 6.91 -6.00
CA MET A 192 -20.16 8.35 -5.79
C MET A 192 -19.34 9.01 -6.91
N LEU A 193 -18.30 8.33 -7.42
CA LEU A 193 -17.34 8.89 -8.37
C LEU A 193 -17.79 8.72 -9.84
N LEU A 194 -18.58 7.71 -10.16
CA LEU A 194 -19.12 7.53 -11.51
C LEU A 194 -20.44 8.27 -11.67
N LYS A 195 -20.66 8.82 -12.88
CA LYS A 195 -21.97 9.36 -13.26
C LYS A 195 -23.01 8.22 -13.16
N PRO A 196 -24.22 8.47 -12.64
CA PRO A 196 -25.21 7.43 -12.35
C PRO A 196 -25.57 6.59 -13.60
N LYS A 197 -25.67 7.23 -14.77
CA LYS A 197 -25.89 6.53 -16.05
C LYS A 197 -24.78 5.52 -16.37
N LYS A 198 -23.52 5.90 -16.16
CA LYS A 198 -22.36 5.03 -16.46
C LYS A 198 -22.27 3.88 -15.46
N ALA A 199 -22.59 4.14 -14.19
CA ALA A 199 -22.65 3.08 -13.18
C ALA A 199 -23.75 2.04 -13.51
N ALA A 200 -24.93 2.50 -13.93
CA ALA A 200 -26.01 1.61 -14.38
C ALA A 200 -25.63 0.80 -15.63
N GLN A 201 -25.00 1.44 -16.62
CA GLN A 201 -24.51 0.76 -17.83
C GLN A 201 -23.50 -0.34 -17.50
N ASN A 202 -22.51 -0.06 -16.66
CA ASN A 202 -21.52 -1.05 -16.25
C ASN A 202 -22.15 -2.26 -15.53
N GLU A 203 -23.20 -2.03 -14.75
CA GLU A 203 -23.93 -3.08 -14.04
C GLU A 203 -24.77 -3.94 -15.01
N GLU A 204 -25.42 -3.32 -16.00
CA GLU A 204 -26.15 -4.02 -17.06
C GLU A 204 -25.21 -4.85 -17.93
N GLU A 205 -24.07 -4.29 -18.34
CA GLU A 205 -23.04 -5.00 -19.10
C GLU A 205 -22.49 -6.20 -18.32
N PHE A 206 -22.24 -6.02 -17.02
CA PHE A 206 -21.81 -7.09 -16.13
C PHE A 206 -22.85 -8.22 -16.05
N LYS A 207 -24.13 -7.90 -15.81
CA LYS A 207 -25.21 -8.91 -15.76
C LYS A 207 -25.36 -9.65 -17.09
N LYS A 208 -25.38 -8.91 -18.20
CA LYS A 208 -25.44 -9.49 -19.54
C LYS A 208 -24.25 -10.43 -19.79
N SER A 209 -23.05 -10.09 -19.32
CA SER A 209 -21.87 -10.94 -19.48
C SER A 209 -22.02 -12.29 -18.76
N LEU A 210 -22.71 -12.31 -17.61
CA LEU A 210 -22.98 -13.53 -16.83
C LEU A 210 -24.15 -14.32 -17.37
N GLU A 211 -25.15 -13.68 -17.97
CA GLU A 211 -26.24 -14.38 -18.68
C GLU A 211 -25.71 -15.09 -19.93
N LEU A 212 -24.77 -14.45 -20.65
CA LEU A 212 -24.13 -15.04 -21.82
C LEU A 212 -23.13 -16.15 -21.46
N ASN A 213 -22.42 -16.00 -20.34
CA ASN A 213 -21.42 -16.98 -19.87
C ASN A 213 -21.70 -17.31 -18.39
N PRO A 214 -22.64 -18.24 -18.12
CA PRO A 214 -22.95 -18.62 -16.75
C PRO A 214 -21.74 -19.29 -16.08
N ILE A 215 -21.58 -19.03 -14.79
CA ILE A 215 -20.48 -19.59 -13.99
C ILE A 215 -20.74 -21.07 -13.73
N ASP A 216 -20.07 -21.95 -14.48
CA ASP A 216 -20.01 -23.38 -14.18
C ASP A 216 -19.09 -23.70 -12.98
N GLN A 217 -18.99 -24.98 -12.64
CA GLN A 217 -18.20 -25.44 -11.50
C GLN A 217 -16.70 -25.22 -11.68
N ASP A 218 -16.15 -25.47 -12.87
CA ASP A 218 -14.70 -25.37 -13.11
C ASP A 218 -14.26 -23.90 -13.10
N ASN A 219 -15.04 -23.03 -13.76
CA ASN A 219 -14.85 -21.58 -13.73
C ASN A 219 -14.97 -21.02 -12.30
N ARG A 220 -15.87 -21.56 -11.48
CA ARG A 220 -15.98 -21.17 -10.05
C ARG A 220 -14.72 -21.53 -9.27
N GLN A 221 -14.23 -22.75 -9.44
CA GLN A 221 -13.00 -23.22 -8.79
C GLN A 221 -11.81 -22.36 -9.21
N GLU A 222 -11.73 -21.99 -10.50
CA GLU A 222 -10.72 -21.08 -11.01
C GLU A 222 -10.82 -19.70 -10.34
N LEU A 223 -12.02 -19.10 -10.26
CA LEU A 223 -12.21 -17.80 -9.60
C LEU A 223 -11.75 -17.83 -8.13
N LEU A 224 -12.05 -18.90 -7.40
CA LEU A 224 -11.62 -19.09 -6.01
C LEU A 224 -10.10 -19.23 -5.91
N SER A 225 -9.49 -20.11 -6.71
CA SER A 225 -8.04 -20.33 -6.72
C SER A 225 -7.25 -19.10 -7.15
N VAL A 226 -7.71 -18.37 -8.17
CA VAL A 226 -7.08 -17.11 -8.64
C VAL A 226 -7.16 -16.03 -7.57
N THR A 227 -8.28 -15.95 -6.85
CA THR A 227 -8.43 -15.02 -5.73
C THR A 227 -7.46 -15.37 -4.59
N ALA A 228 -7.42 -16.64 -4.19
CA ALA A 228 -6.47 -17.14 -3.19
C ALA A 228 -5.01 -16.86 -3.58
N ALA A 229 -4.65 -17.09 -4.84
CA ALA A 229 -3.28 -16.84 -5.33
C ALA A 229 -2.94 -15.35 -5.26
N GLY A 230 -3.90 -14.48 -5.59
CA GLY A 230 -3.78 -13.04 -5.42
C GLY A 230 -3.52 -12.63 -3.97
N HIS A 231 -4.20 -13.26 -3.00
CA HIS A 231 -3.94 -13.03 -1.58
C HIS A 231 -2.53 -13.46 -1.17
N SER A 232 -2.06 -14.63 -1.62
CA SER A 232 -0.69 -15.09 -1.36
C SER A 232 0.35 -14.10 -1.90
N ILE A 233 0.20 -13.63 -3.13
CA ILE A 233 1.10 -12.62 -3.70
C ILE A 233 1.06 -11.33 -2.88
N ALA A 234 -0.13 -10.87 -2.47
CA ALA A 234 -0.28 -9.68 -1.64
C ALA A 234 0.43 -9.82 -0.28
N ILE A 235 0.38 -11.00 0.36
CA ILE A 235 1.12 -11.28 1.60
C ILE A 235 2.62 -11.06 1.41
N PHE A 236 3.21 -11.62 0.35
CA PHE A 236 4.64 -11.44 0.07
C PHE A 236 5.01 -9.97 -0.19
N LEU A 237 4.18 -9.22 -0.91
CA LEU A 237 4.40 -7.80 -1.16
C LEU A 237 4.35 -6.97 0.13
N LEU A 238 3.36 -7.22 0.99
CA LEU A 238 3.23 -6.52 2.26
C LEU A 238 4.38 -6.84 3.23
N ILE A 239 4.83 -8.11 3.28
CA ILE A 239 6.04 -8.50 4.01
C ILE A 239 7.27 -7.79 3.42
N GLY A 240 7.37 -7.73 2.09
CA GLY A 240 8.41 -6.99 1.39
C GLY A 240 8.46 -5.52 1.80
N ILE A 241 7.31 -4.85 1.92
CA ILE A 241 7.23 -3.48 2.44
C ILE A 241 7.79 -3.40 3.86
N ILE A 242 7.42 -4.31 4.77
CA ILE A 242 7.94 -4.31 6.15
C ILE A 242 9.47 -4.44 6.15
N ILE A 243 10.01 -5.37 5.36
CA ILE A 243 11.46 -5.59 5.25
C ILE A 243 12.16 -4.34 4.71
N LEU A 244 11.61 -3.70 3.68
CA LEU A 244 12.17 -2.47 3.12
C LEU A 244 12.14 -1.32 4.13
N GLN A 245 11.08 -1.20 4.93
CA GLN A 245 10.99 -0.16 5.96
C GLN A 245 12.01 -0.40 7.08
N ILE A 246 12.26 -1.65 7.48
CA ILE A 246 13.33 -2.00 8.41
C ILE A 246 14.71 -1.69 7.79
N GLY A 247 14.91 -2.08 6.52
CA GLY A 247 16.14 -1.83 5.78
C GLY A 247 16.45 -0.34 5.63
N LYS A 248 15.43 0.48 5.40
CA LYS A 248 15.55 1.94 5.37
C LYS A 248 16.07 2.50 6.69
N VAL A 249 15.46 2.10 7.81
CA VAL A 249 15.89 2.54 9.15
C VAL A 249 17.34 2.15 9.40
N TYR A 250 17.73 0.93 9.02
CA TYR A 250 19.12 0.48 9.14
C TYR A 250 20.08 1.33 8.29
N ALA A 251 19.73 1.59 7.02
CA ALA A 251 20.55 2.39 6.12
C ALA A 251 20.73 3.83 6.64
N GLU A 252 19.65 4.48 7.09
CA GLU A 252 19.72 5.84 7.65
C GLU A 252 20.58 5.92 8.92
N VAL A 253 20.51 4.90 9.77
CA VAL A 253 21.33 4.83 11.00
C VAL A 253 22.81 4.65 10.65
N GLU A 254 23.13 3.79 9.68
CA GLU A 254 24.52 3.55 9.29
C GLU A 254 25.12 4.77 8.56
N ASP A 255 24.36 5.40 7.66
CA ASP A 255 24.77 6.63 6.97
C ASP A 255 25.06 7.75 7.98
N ALA A 256 24.21 7.90 9.00
CA ALA A 256 24.43 8.86 10.08
C ALA A 256 25.70 8.55 10.90
N ARG A 257 25.96 7.28 11.16
CA ARG A 257 27.13 6.84 11.93
C ARG A 257 28.43 7.06 11.16
N LEU A 258 28.43 6.82 9.86
CA LEU A 258 29.58 7.07 8.98
C LEU A 258 29.86 8.56 8.88
N LYS A 259 28.83 9.39 8.65
CA LYS A 259 28.98 10.84 8.59
C LYS A 259 29.59 11.42 9.88
N ALA A 260 29.12 10.96 11.05
CA ALA A 260 29.66 11.40 12.33
C ALA A 260 31.15 11.01 12.54
N LYS A 261 31.60 9.87 12.01
CA LYS A 261 33.02 9.47 12.06
C LYS A 261 33.87 10.38 11.19
N PHE A 262 33.43 10.67 9.97
CA PHE A 262 34.16 11.56 9.05
C PHE A 262 34.29 12.98 9.61
N GLU A 263 33.21 13.54 10.19
CA GLU A 263 33.26 14.87 10.83
C GLU A 263 34.24 14.89 12.03
N LEU A 264 34.31 13.80 12.80
CA LEU A 264 35.24 13.67 13.91
C LEU A 264 36.69 13.57 13.41
N GLU A 265 36.97 12.77 12.38
CA GLU A 265 38.28 12.63 11.76
C GLU A 265 38.78 13.97 11.17
N GLU A 266 37.91 14.70 10.46
CA GLU A 266 38.23 16.03 9.91
C GLU A 266 38.54 17.04 11.03
N SER A 267 37.75 17.05 12.11
CA SER A 267 37.99 17.95 13.25
C SER A 267 39.32 17.65 13.96
N GLN A 268 39.68 16.36 14.09
CA GLN A 268 40.96 15.94 14.69
C GLN A 268 42.14 16.33 13.81
N GLN A 269 41.99 16.22 12.48
CA GLN A 269 43.02 16.62 11.53
C GLN A 269 43.27 18.12 11.58
N VAL A 270 42.21 18.95 11.57
CA VAL A 270 42.34 20.41 11.71
C VAL A 270 42.97 20.80 13.05
N ASP A 271 42.63 20.11 14.14
CA ASP A 271 43.23 20.37 15.45
C ASP A 271 44.71 19.95 15.53
N GLN A 272 45.13 18.93 14.77
CA GLN A 272 46.54 18.56 14.62
C GLN A 272 47.31 19.61 13.81
N ASP A 273 46.78 19.99 12.64
CA ASP A 273 47.42 21.00 11.77
C ASP A 273 47.61 22.36 12.48
N ARG A 274 46.68 22.73 13.37
CA ARG A 274 46.80 23.94 14.21
C ARG A 274 47.89 23.84 15.28
N LYS A 275 48.21 22.64 15.77
CA LYS A 275 49.26 22.44 16.78
C LYS A 275 50.66 22.39 16.17
N ASP A 276 50.75 22.06 14.89
CA ASP A 276 52.00 21.94 14.15
C ASP A 276 52.47 23.27 13.50
N GLN A 277 51.66 24.34 13.58
CA GLN A 277 51.99 25.72 13.19
C GLN A 277 52.31 26.60 14.40
#